data_AF-A0A820HYL5-F1
#
_entry.id   AF-A0A820HYL5-F1
#
_cell.length_a   1.000
_cell.length_b   1.000
_cell.length_c   1.000
_cell.angle_alpha   90.00
_cell.angle_beta   90.00
_cell.angle_gamma   90.00
#
_symmetry.space_group_name_H-M   'P 1'
#
loop_
_entity.id
_entity.type
_entity.pdbx_description
1 polymer ?
#
loop_
_entity_poly.entity_id
_entity_poly.type
_entity_poly.pdbx_seq_one_letter_code
_entity_poly.pdbx_strand_id
1 'polypeptide(L)'
;VLGFCAIVLSSPYDIPIYIPDVLMSLCQHSHDPDLIQKSIQQCLSEFRRTHHDSWHEHKEQFTEDQLMILTDILISHNYYI
;
A
#
# COMPACT_ATOMS: atom_id res chain seq x y z
N VAL A 1 -1.46 -10.97 5.56
CA VAL A 1 -1.31 -10.17 4.32
C VAL A 1 -2.64 -9.98 3.58
N LEU A 2 -3.32 -11.04 3.10
CA LEU A 2 -4.60 -10.89 2.39
C LEU A 2 -5.71 -10.16 3.17
N GLY A 3 -5.83 -10.42 4.48
CA GLY A 3 -6.80 -9.72 5.34
C GLY A 3 -6.51 -8.23 5.49
N PHE A 4 -5.24 -7.83 5.55
CA PHE A 4 -4.83 -6.42 5.60
C PHE A 4 -5.18 -5.70 4.29
N CYS A 5 -5.01 -6.38 3.17
CA CYS A 5 -5.42 -5.86 1.88
C CYS A 5 -6.93 -5.70 1.75
N ALA A 6 -7.72 -6.66 2.23
CA ALA A 6 -9.17 -6.51 2.27
C ALA A 6 -9.61 -5.32 3.15
N ILE A 7 -8.92 -5.06 4.27
CA ILE A 7 -9.20 -3.91 5.14
C ILE A 7 -8.92 -2.59 4.42
N VAL A 8 -7.75 -2.47 3.77
CA VAL A 8 -7.39 -1.27 2.99
C VAL A 8 -8.38 -1.03 1.85
N LEU A 9 -8.83 -2.09 1.17
CA LEU A 9 -9.82 -2.01 0.09
C LEU A 9 -11.26 -1.80 0.57
N SER A 10 -11.56 -2.08 1.84
CA SER A 10 -12.89 -1.85 2.41
C SER A 10 -13.17 -0.38 2.71
N SER A 11 -12.13 0.47 2.70
CA SER A 11 -12.21 1.91 2.93
C SER A 11 -11.66 2.68 1.72
N PRO A 12 -12.34 2.70 0.57
CA PRO A 12 -11.81 3.26 -0.68
C PRO A 12 -11.69 4.80 -0.73
N TYR A 13 -12.20 5.53 0.27
CA TYR A 13 -12.25 7.00 0.29
C TYR A 13 -11.81 7.61 1.62
N ASP A 14 -11.31 6.80 2.55
CA ASP A 14 -10.94 7.26 3.88
C ASP A 14 -9.67 6.54 4.33
N ILE A 15 -8.79 7.29 4.98
CA ILE A 15 -7.55 6.77 5.56
C ILE A 15 -7.64 6.96 7.07
N PRO A 16 -8.32 6.03 7.77
CA PRO A 16 -8.27 6.01 9.21
C PRO A 16 -6.84 5.77 9.70
N ILE A 17 -6.56 6.21 10.92
CA ILE A 17 -5.21 6.28 11.52
C ILE A 17 -4.42 4.96 11.51
N TYR A 18 -5.10 3.81 11.41
CA TYR A 18 -4.47 2.49 11.35
C TYR A 18 -4.04 2.07 9.94
N ILE A 19 -4.51 2.73 8.87
CA ILE A 19 -4.19 2.37 7.48
C ILE A 19 -2.69 2.55 7.17
N PRO A 20 -2.03 3.65 7.56
CA PRO A 20 -0.59 3.79 7.39
C PRO A 20 0.22 2.66 8.03
N ASP A 21 -0.12 2.27 9.27
CA ASP A 21 0.56 1.18 9.98
C ASP A 21 0.32 -0.19 9.33
N VAL A 22 -0.90 -0.42 8.83
CA VAL A 22 -1.24 -1.63 8.08
C VAL A 22 -0.49 -1.69 6.76
N LEU A 23 -0.37 -0.58 6.04
CA LEU A 23 0.40 -0.47 4.80
C LEU A 23 1.89 -0.71 5.06
N MET A 24 2.47 -0.15 6.12
CA MET A 24 3.87 -0.43 6.48
C MET A 24 4.10 -1.90 6.82
N SER A 25 3.16 -2.51 7.54
CA SER A 25 3.21 -3.95 7.82
C SER A 25 3.14 -4.75 6.52
N LEU A 26 2.29 -4.40 5.57
CA LEU A 26 2.26 -5.02 4.23
C LEU A 26 3.58 -4.85 3.49
N CYS A 27 4.15 -3.64 3.52
CA CYS A 27 5.43 -3.33 2.89
C CYS A 27 6.59 -4.17 3.45
N GLN A 28 6.63 -4.40 4.77
CA GLN A 28 7.64 -5.29 5.38
C GLN A 28 7.54 -6.73 4.87
N HIS A 29 6.32 -7.23 4.66
CA HIS A 29 6.07 -8.57 4.11
C HIS A 29 6.19 -8.61 2.57
N SER A 30 6.53 -7.50 1.91
CA SER A 30 6.76 -7.47 0.46
C SER A 30 8.05 -8.16 0.03
N HIS A 31 8.97 -8.43 0.98
CA HIS A 31 10.22 -9.17 0.75
C HIS A 31 10.07 -10.70 0.91
N ASP A 32 8.87 -11.17 1.28
CA ASP A 32 8.55 -12.60 1.43
C ASP A 32 8.23 -13.26 0.07
N PRO A 33 8.27 -14.61 -0.03
CA PRO A 33 8.15 -15.37 -1.29
C PRO A 33 6.98 -14.98 -2.22
N ASP A 34 7.22 -15.13 -3.54
CA ASP A 34 6.42 -14.68 -4.71
C ASP A 34 4.89 -14.76 -4.61
N LEU A 35 4.36 -15.76 -3.89
CA LEU A 35 2.91 -15.97 -3.73
C LEU A 35 2.22 -14.83 -2.98
N ILE A 36 2.89 -14.25 -1.99
CA ILE A 36 2.35 -13.19 -1.14
C ILE A 36 2.51 -11.83 -1.84
N GLN A 37 3.62 -11.67 -2.57
CA GLN A 37 3.99 -10.45 -3.28
C GLN A 37 2.95 -10.05 -4.33
N LYS A 38 2.44 -11.01 -5.13
CA LYS A 38 1.38 -10.74 -6.12
C LYS A 38 0.11 -10.17 -5.49
N SER A 39 -0.29 -10.69 -4.33
CA SER A 39 -1.46 -10.19 -3.61
C SER A 39 -1.26 -8.79 -3.05
N ILE A 40 -0.06 -8.49 -2.54
CA ILE A 40 0.32 -7.14 -2.08
C ILE A 40 0.30 -6.16 -3.25
N GLN A 41 0.82 -6.55 -4.42
CA GLN A 41 0.80 -5.70 -5.62
C GLN A 41 -0.62 -5.36 -6.08
N GLN A 42 -1.50 -6.35 -6.19
CA GLN A 42 -2.90 -6.12 -6.56
C GLN A 42 -3.58 -5.17 -5.58
N CYS A 43 -3.35 -5.38 -4.29
CA CYS A 43 -3.86 -4.56 -3.20
C CYS A 43 -3.36 -3.11 -3.23
N LEU A 44 -2.04 -2.89 -3.40
CA LEU A 44 -1.46 -1.56 -3.51
C LEU A 44 -1.92 -0.82 -4.77
N SER A 45 -2.06 -1.54 -5.88
CA SER A 45 -2.58 -0.99 -7.14
C SER A 45 -4.03 -0.52 -7.00
N GLU A 46 -4.89 -1.35 -6.39
CA GLU A 46 -6.28 -0.99 -6.13
C GLU A 46 -6.42 0.12 -5.08
N PHE A 47 -5.58 0.12 -4.04
CA PHE A 47 -5.49 1.22 -3.06
C PHE A 47 -5.13 2.53 -3.77
N ARG A 48 -4.06 2.53 -4.57
CA ARG A 48 -3.65 3.70 -5.34
C ARG A 48 -4.75 4.17 -6.28
N ARG A 49 -5.48 3.26 -6.92
CA ARG A 49 -6.59 3.59 -7.84
C ARG A 49 -7.76 4.25 -7.12
N THR A 50 -8.13 3.74 -5.95
CA THR A 50 -9.27 4.25 -5.16
C THR A 50 -8.96 5.57 -4.46
N HIS A 51 -7.73 5.73 -3.98
CA HIS A 51 -7.29 6.91 -3.24
C HIS A 51 -6.60 7.95 -4.12
N HIS A 52 -6.54 7.75 -5.45
CA HIS A 52 -5.85 8.65 -6.38
C HIS A 52 -6.42 10.08 -6.35
N ASP A 53 -7.75 10.18 -6.37
CA ASP A 53 -8.44 11.47 -6.51
C ASP A 53 -8.30 12.32 -5.24
N SER A 54 -8.25 11.69 -4.07
CA SER A 54 -8.04 12.32 -2.76
C SER A 54 -6.60 12.16 -2.24
N TRP A 55 -5.66 11.78 -3.10
CA TRP A 55 -4.29 11.44 -2.66
C TRP A 55 -3.59 12.61 -1.97
N HIS A 56 -3.88 13.85 -2.37
CA HIS A 56 -3.29 15.05 -1.77
C HIS A 56 -3.66 15.21 -0.28
N GLU A 57 -4.87 14.84 0.12
CA GLU A 57 -5.30 14.90 1.52
C GLU A 57 -4.81 13.64 2.27
N HIS A 58 -4.89 12.51 1.61
CA HIS A 58 -4.47 11.22 2.15
C HIS A 58 -2.98 11.14 2.46
N LYS A 59 -2.11 11.72 1.62
CA LYS A 59 -0.66 11.76 1.88
C LYS A 59 -0.30 12.50 3.17
N GLU A 60 -1.15 13.40 3.67
CA GLU A 60 -0.91 14.11 4.94
C GLU A 60 -1.06 13.19 6.16
N GLN A 61 -1.73 12.06 6.00
CA GLN A 61 -1.85 11.02 7.03
C GLN A 61 -0.63 10.09 7.08
N PHE A 62 0.29 10.20 6.13
CA PHE A 62 1.52 9.43 6.09
C PHE A 62 2.73 10.31 6.41
N THR A 63 3.74 9.70 7.00
CA THR A 63 5.06 10.34 7.15
C THR A 63 5.85 10.24 5.85
N GLU A 64 6.85 11.11 5.68
CA GLU A 64 7.72 11.09 4.48
C GLU A 64 8.42 9.74 4.30
N ASP A 65 8.88 9.11 5.38
CA ASP A 65 9.49 7.78 5.36
C ASP A 65 8.52 6.70 4.86
N GLN A 66 7.26 6.75 5.32
CA GLN A 66 6.22 5.82 4.90
C GLN A 66 5.89 5.96 3.40
N LEU A 67 5.79 7.20 2.92
CA LEU A 67 5.57 7.49 1.50
C LEU A 67 6.75 7.03 0.64
N MET A 68 7.97 7.20 1.14
CA MET A 68 9.18 6.72 0.47
C MET A 68 9.17 5.19 0.32
N ILE A 69 8.87 4.45 1.39
CA ILE A 69 8.78 2.97 1.34
C ILE A 69 7.69 2.50 0.37
N LEU A 70 6.52 3.15 0.40
CA LEU A 70 5.41 2.85 -0.52
C LEU A 70 5.82 3.02 -1.98
N THR A 71 6.50 4.14 -2.26
CA THR A 71 6.97 4.48 -3.61
C THR A 71 8.09 3.53 -4.05
N ASP A 72 9.03 3.21 -3.16
CA ASP A 72 10.11 2.27 -3.42
C ASP A 72 9.57 0.87 -3.76
N ILE A 73 8.60 0.36 -3.02
CA ILE A 73 7.96 -0.93 -3.31
C ILE A 73 7.18 -0.88 -4.62
N LEU A 74 6.45 0.20 -4.90
CA LEU A 74 5.74 0.36 -6.16
C LEU A 74 6.68 0.42 -7.38
N ILE A 75 7.87 1.01 -7.21
CA ILE A 75 8.87 1.19 -8.28
C ILE A 75 9.78 -0.02 -8.42
N SER A 76 10.36 -0.53 -7.33
CA SER A 76 11.32 -1.63 -7.28
C SER A 76 10.77 -2.92 -7.93
N HIS A 77 9.47 -3.18 -7.77
CA HIS A 77 8.82 -4.34 -8.37
C HIS A 77 8.44 -4.17 -9.85
N ASN A 78 8.60 -2.97 -10.44
CA ASN A 78 8.51 -2.77 -11.89
C ASN A 78 9.83 -3.08 -12.63
N TYR A 79 10.95 -3.27 -11.91
CA TYR A 79 12.28 -3.48 -12.50
C TYR A 79 12.71 -4.95 -12.65
N TYR A 80 11.96 -5.90 -12.11
CA TYR A 80 12.15 -7.33 -12.38
C TYR A 80 11.24 -7.78 -13.53
N ILE A 81 11.64 -7.44 -14.76
CA ILE A 81 11.12 -8.04 -16.00
C ILE A 81 12.27 -8.82 -16.66
#